data_AF-A0ABD6EGK8-F1
#
_entry.id   AF-A0ABD6EGK8-F1
#
_cell.length_a   1.000
_cell.length_b   1.000
_cell.length_c   1.000
_cell.angle_alpha   90.00
_cell.angle_beta   90.00
_cell.angle_gamma   90.00
#
_symmetry.space_group_name_H-M   'P 1'
#
loop_
_entity.id
_entity.type
_entity.pdbx_description
1 polymer ?
#
loop_
_entity_poly.entity_id
_entity_poly.type
_entity_poly.pdbx_seq_one_letter_code
_entity_poly.pdbx_strand_id
1 'polypeptide(L)'
;MDVITPNARKTCEMDYVLDKRRILKDVAVVPSFNIGSDHRLLRAKLKIIAEVEKRTPRSENGRELRQNINEAELKEAIERQDKKVEEDIEKDYAKLTSALERCIKEAEIRPVARRESRITPEKKKLMDAQRMKRTPHIRKRR
;
A
#
# COMPACT_ATOMS: atom_id res chain seq x y z
N MET A 1 18.13 -2.63 39.11
CA MET A 1 17.90 -2.10 37.75
C MET A 1 18.43 -3.12 36.79
N ASP A 2 17.53 -3.85 36.13
CA ASP A 2 17.90 -4.99 35.30
C ASP A 2 18.46 -4.47 33.97
N VAL A 3 19.75 -4.67 33.76
CA VAL A 3 20.42 -4.39 32.50
C VAL A 3 19.79 -5.30 31.45
N ILE A 4 19.00 -4.73 30.55
CA ILE A 4 18.45 -5.42 29.38
C ILE A 4 19.65 -5.75 28.50
N THR A 5 20.20 -6.93 28.72
CA THR A 5 21.36 -7.42 27.99
C THR A 5 20.86 -7.92 26.63
N PRO A 6 21.53 -7.62 25.50
CA PRO A 6 21.07 -8.02 24.17
C PRO A 6 20.91 -9.55 24.01
N ASN A 7 21.50 -10.36 24.90
CA ASN A 7 21.35 -11.82 24.92
C ASN A 7 20.52 -12.35 26.10
N ALA A 8 19.74 -11.49 26.76
CA ALA A 8 18.84 -11.93 27.83
C ALA A 8 17.84 -12.98 27.29
N ARG A 9 17.42 -13.93 28.14
CA ARG A 9 16.51 -15.04 27.79
C ARG A 9 15.13 -14.62 27.25
N LYS A 10 14.82 -13.32 27.17
CA LYS A 10 13.52 -12.82 26.71
C LYS A 10 13.44 -12.90 25.18
N THR A 11 12.39 -13.55 24.68
CA THR A 11 12.12 -13.79 23.25
C THR A 11 11.29 -12.68 22.62
N CYS A 12 11.46 -11.42 23.04
CA CYS A 12 10.76 -10.32 22.39
C CYS A 12 11.29 -10.17 20.94
N GLU A 13 10.45 -10.56 19.98
CA GLU A 13 10.66 -10.41 18.54
C GLU A 13 10.01 -9.08 18.12
N MET A 14 10.78 -8.00 18.15
CA MET A 14 10.30 -6.67 17.76
C MET A 14 10.86 -6.21 16.40
N ASP A 15 11.95 -6.83 15.95
CA ASP A 15 12.64 -6.50 14.73
C ASP A 15 12.21 -7.46 13.60
N TYR A 16 11.66 -6.92 12.52
CA TYR A 16 11.14 -7.71 11.39
C TYR A 16 11.75 -7.25 10.07
N VAL A 17 12.13 -8.22 9.24
CA VAL A 17 12.49 -7.99 7.84
C VAL A 17 11.46 -8.69 6.95
N LEU A 18 10.67 -7.90 6.23
CA LEU A 18 9.59 -8.40 5.38
C LEU A 18 10.05 -8.58 3.93
N ASP A 19 9.69 -9.71 3.34
CA ASP A 19 10.02 -10.01 1.94
C ASP A 19 8.82 -10.55 1.18
N LYS A 20 8.36 -9.74 0.21
CA LYS A 20 7.24 -10.07 -0.67
C LYS A 20 7.66 -10.97 -1.84
N ARG A 21 8.97 -11.07 -2.14
CA ARG A 21 9.50 -11.64 -3.39
C ARG A 21 10.30 -12.94 -3.17
N ARG A 22 10.34 -13.47 -1.95
CA ARG A 22 11.11 -14.68 -1.56
C ARG A 22 12.61 -14.57 -1.90
N ILE A 23 13.14 -13.35 -1.89
CA ILE A 23 14.53 -12.96 -2.11
C ILE A 23 15.36 -13.20 -0.84
N LEU A 24 14.78 -13.07 0.35
CA LEU A 24 15.46 -13.34 1.61
C LEU A 24 15.66 -14.84 1.82
N LYS A 25 16.88 -15.21 2.17
CA LYS A 25 17.34 -16.55 2.53
C LYS A 25 18.20 -16.47 3.79
N ASP A 26 18.34 -17.59 4.50
CA ASP A 26 19.28 -17.71 5.63
C ASP A 26 19.09 -16.57 6.66
N VAL A 27 17.85 -16.42 7.12
CA VAL A 27 17.47 -15.43 8.13
C VAL A 27 17.76 -16.02 9.51
N ALA A 28 18.62 -15.36 10.28
CA ALA A 28 18.96 -15.77 11.63
C ALA A 28 19.31 -14.57 12.50
N VAL A 29 19.04 -14.70 13.79
CA VAL A 29 19.60 -13.79 14.81
C VAL A 29 21.07 -14.14 14.98
N VAL A 30 21.96 -13.14 14.95
CA VAL A 30 23.38 -13.34 15.21
C VAL A 30 23.58 -13.44 16.73
N PRO A 31 23.98 -14.60 17.27
CA PRO A 31 24.21 -14.74 18.70
C PRO A 31 25.44 -13.93 19.12
N SER A 32 25.42 -13.33 20.31
CA SER A 32 26.61 -12.75 20.96
C SER A 32 27.32 -11.61 20.21
N PHE A 33 26.60 -10.88 19.36
CA PHE A 33 27.13 -9.68 18.71
C PHE A 33 26.81 -8.45 19.56
N ASN A 34 27.79 -7.94 20.31
CA ASN A 34 27.63 -6.77 21.17
C ASN A 34 28.29 -5.53 20.53
N ILE A 35 27.47 -4.66 19.91
CA ILE A 35 27.90 -3.35 19.38
C ILE A 35 27.59 -2.22 20.39
N GLY A 36 27.26 -2.55 21.64
CA GLY A 36 26.70 -1.58 22.58
C GLY A 36 25.24 -1.19 22.27
N SER A 37 24.58 -1.92 21.37
CA SER A 37 23.13 -1.85 21.16
C SER A 37 22.42 -2.88 22.03
N ASP A 38 21.27 -2.50 22.54
CA ASP A 38 20.30 -3.33 23.26
C ASP A 38 19.47 -4.24 22.33
N HIS A 39 19.50 -3.99 21.01
CA HIS A 39 18.88 -4.85 20.00
C HIS A 39 19.78 -6.00 19.56
N ARG A 40 19.14 -7.13 19.21
CA ARG A 40 19.83 -8.29 18.63
C ARG A 40 19.99 -8.09 17.13
N LEU A 41 21.19 -8.32 16.61
CA LEU A 41 21.44 -8.21 15.18
C LEU A 41 20.75 -9.33 14.40
N LEU A 42 19.99 -8.97 13.37
CA LEU A 42 19.44 -9.90 12.38
C LEU A 42 20.35 -9.99 11.15
N ARG A 43 20.65 -11.21 10.72
CA ARG A 43 21.35 -11.49 9.47
C ARG A 43 20.38 -12.15 8.49
N ALA A 44 20.38 -11.66 7.27
CA ALA A 44 19.69 -12.30 6.15
C ALA A 44 20.57 -12.23 4.90
N LYS A 45 20.48 -13.25 4.03
CA LYS A 45 21.10 -13.26 2.71
C LYS A 45 20.07 -12.91 1.64
N LEU A 46 20.41 -11.96 0.77
CA LEU A 46 19.59 -11.58 -0.36
C LEU A 46 20.00 -12.41 -1.59
N LYS A 47 19.06 -13.18 -2.16
CA LYS A 47 19.24 -13.90 -3.43
C LYS A 47 18.41 -13.23 -4.52
N ILE A 48 19.01 -12.28 -5.22
CA ILE A 48 18.40 -11.59 -6.35
C ILE A 48 18.67 -12.40 -7.61
N ILE A 49 17.61 -12.94 -8.23
CA ILE A 49 17.70 -13.67 -9.51
C ILE A 49 17.18 -12.75 -10.60
N ALA A 50 18.08 -12.17 -11.40
CA ALA A 50 17.75 -11.16 -12.40
C ALA A 50 16.69 -11.62 -13.42
N GLU A 51 16.62 -12.91 -13.74
CA GLU A 51 15.60 -13.46 -14.64
C GLU A 51 14.19 -13.48 -14.03
N VAL A 52 14.08 -13.66 -12.71
CA VAL A 52 12.80 -13.66 -11.99
C VAL A 52 12.31 -12.22 -11.82
N GLU A 53 13.20 -11.27 -11.54
CA GLU A 53 12.84 -9.86 -11.45
C GLU A 53 12.35 -9.27 -12.78
N LYS A 54 12.95 -9.69 -13.90
CA LYS A 54 12.50 -9.28 -15.24
C LYS A 54 11.14 -9.90 -15.62
N ARG A 55 10.81 -11.09 -15.09
CA ARG A 55 9.57 -11.83 -15.38
C ARG A 55 8.41 -11.49 -14.45
N THR A 56 8.67 -10.99 -13.24
CA THR A 56 7.63 -10.34 -12.47
C THR A 56 7.31 -9.04 -13.20
N PRO A 57 6.13 -8.89 -13.83
CA PRO A 57 5.73 -7.59 -14.31
C PRO A 57 5.86 -6.67 -13.11
N ARG A 58 6.61 -5.58 -13.27
CA ARG A 58 6.66 -4.49 -12.31
C ARG A 58 5.22 -4.06 -12.15
N SER A 59 4.52 -4.64 -11.17
CA SER A 59 3.17 -4.28 -10.80
C SER A 59 3.22 -2.95 -10.05
N GLU A 60 4.02 -2.01 -10.54
CA GLU A 60 3.75 -0.57 -10.43
C GLU A 60 2.47 -0.22 -11.20
N ASN A 61 2.01 -1.10 -12.09
CA ASN A 61 0.65 -1.05 -12.65
C ASN A 61 -0.42 -1.65 -11.72
N GLY A 62 -0.02 -2.13 -10.55
CA GLY A 62 -0.95 -2.66 -9.55
C GLY A 62 -1.57 -1.51 -8.81
N ARG A 63 -2.49 -0.78 -9.46
CA ARG A 63 -3.46 0.10 -8.80
C ARG A 63 -2.88 0.71 -7.53
N GLU A 64 -1.88 1.57 -7.66
CA GLU A 64 -1.93 2.70 -6.75
C GLU A 64 -3.34 3.22 -6.99
N LEU A 65 -4.21 3.00 -6.02
CA LEU A 65 -5.31 3.89 -5.79
C LEU A 65 -4.61 5.24 -5.69
N ARG A 66 -4.37 5.87 -6.84
CA ARG A 66 -4.37 7.30 -6.96
C ARG A 66 -5.80 7.63 -6.58
N GLN A 67 -6.06 7.57 -5.27
CA GLN A 67 -7.04 8.43 -4.65
C GLN A 67 -6.60 9.77 -5.23
N ASN A 68 -7.40 10.26 -6.17
CA ASN A 68 -7.14 11.54 -6.78
C ASN A 68 -7.39 12.49 -5.62
N ILE A 69 -6.43 12.71 -4.73
CA ILE A 69 -6.62 13.54 -3.56
C ILE A 69 -6.15 14.92 -3.97
N ASN A 70 -7.00 15.92 -3.77
CA ASN A 70 -6.58 17.29 -3.91
C ASN A 70 -5.74 17.67 -2.68
N GLU A 71 -4.43 17.79 -2.87
CA GLU A 71 -3.49 18.08 -1.77
C GLU A 71 -3.82 19.39 -1.03
N ALA A 72 -4.36 20.39 -1.73
CA ALA A 72 -4.73 21.66 -1.13
C ALA A 72 -5.93 21.50 -0.17
N GLU A 73 -6.97 20.77 -0.62
CA GLU A 73 -8.15 20.47 0.20
C GLU A 73 -7.78 19.58 1.39
N LEU A 74 -6.86 18.62 1.20
CA LEU A 74 -6.39 17.77 2.28
C LEU A 74 -5.67 18.59 3.36
N LYS A 75 -4.78 19.50 2.97
CA LYS A 75 -4.07 20.38 3.92
C LYS A 75 -5.03 21.24 4.71
N GLU A 76 -6.00 21.87 4.04
CA GLU A 76 -7.00 22.69 4.71
C GLU A 76 -7.87 21.85 5.67
N ALA A 77 -8.28 20.65 5.27
CA ALA A 77 -9.05 19.74 6.11
C ALA A 77 -8.27 19.28 7.37
N ILE A 78 -6.96 19.09 7.25
CA ILE A 78 -6.08 18.75 8.38
C ILE A 78 -5.93 19.95 9.32
N GLU A 79 -5.78 21.16 8.79
CA GLU A 79 -5.63 22.38 9.60
C GLU A 79 -6.89 22.73 10.39
N ARG A 80 -8.08 22.39 9.87
CA ARG A 80 -9.36 22.58 10.57
C ARG A 80 -9.60 21.58 11.71
N GLN A 81 -8.81 20.51 11.83
CA GLN A 81 -9.02 19.52 12.88
C GLN A 81 -8.58 20.00 14.26
N ASP A 82 -9.38 19.66 15.27
CA ASP A 82 -9.03 19.86 16.68
C ASP A 82 -7.89 18.94 17.11
N LYS A 83 -6.76 19.53 17.50
CA LYS A 83 -5.55 18.82 17.98
C LYS A 83 -5.62 18.39 19.45
N LYS A 84 -6.84 18.19 19.98
CA LYS A 84 -7.04 17.85 21.39
C LYS A 84 -6.75 16.37 21.61
N VAL A 85 -5.70 16.09 22.36
CA VAL A 85 -5.28 14.76 22.78
C VAL A 85 -6.16 14.29 23.94
N GLU A 86 -6.66 13.07 23.87
CA GLU A 86 -7.37 12.41 24.98
C GLU A 86 -6.39 11.62 25.88
N GLU A 87 -6.72 11.50 27.16
CA GLU A 87 -5.88 10.78 28.13
C GLU A 87 -5.90 9.25 27.90
N ASP A 88 -6.96 8.74 27.28
CA ASP A 88 -7.15 7.34 26.92
C ASP A 88 -6.60 7.08 25.51
N ILE A 89 -5.50 6.33 25.43
CA ILE A 89 -4.75 6.07 24.20
C ILE A 89 -5.61 5.37 23.14
N GLU A 90 -6.50 4.45 23.54
CA GLU A 90 -7.33 3.72 22.57
C GLU A 90 -8.36 4.66 21.94
N LYS A 91 -8.94 5.57 22.74
CA LYS A 91 -9.91 6.55 22.25
C LYS A 91 -9.25 7.65 21.43
N ASP A 92 -8.07 8.11 21.85
CA ASP A 92 -7.28 9.09 21.11
C ASP A 92 -6.90 8.55 19.73
N TYR A 93 -6.45 7.29 19.66
CA TYR A 93 -6.13 6.64 18.40
C TYR A 93 -7.36 6.49 17.50
N ALA A 94 -8.49 6.01 18.04
CA ALA A 94 -9.73 5.85 17.28
C ALA A 94 -10.26 7.18 16.72
N LYS A 95 -10.09 8.26 17.50
CA LYS A 95 -10.44 9.63 17.09
C LYS A 95 -9.53 10.11 15.98
N LEU A 96 -8.22 9.93 16.11
CA LEU A 96 -7.24 10.27 15.10
C LEU A 96 -7.52 9.56 13.77
N THR A 97 -7.73 8.24 13.80
CA THR A 97 -8.02 7.45 12.59
C THR A 97 -9.31 7.91 11.92
N SER A 98 -10.38 8.09 12.69
CA SER A 98 -11.68 8.54 12.17
C SER A 98 -11.62 9.92 11.54
N ALA A 99 -10.77 10.79 12.09
CA ALA A 99 -10.63 12.15 11.62
C ALA A 99 -9.75 12.20 10.34
N LEU A 100 -8.68 11.40 10.27
CA LEU A 100 -7.89 11.22 9.04
C LEU A 100 -8.73 10.66 7.89
N GLU A 101 -9.57 9.66 8.15
CA GLU A 101 -10.50 9.12 7.14
C GLU A 101 -11.47 10.19 6.61
N ARG A 102 -11.90 11.12 7.47
CA ARG A 102 -12.78 12.22 7.09
C ARG A 102 -12.07 13.22 6.18
N CYS A 103 -10.84 13.62 6.53
CA CYS A 103 -10.03 14.52 5.71
C CYS A 103 -9.74 13.91 4.33
N ILE A 104 -9.46 12.61 4.27
CA ILE A 104 -9.25 11.90 3.00
C ILE A 104 -10.54 11.93 2.15
N LYS A 105 -11.71 11.62 2.74
CA LYS A 105 -12.98 11.66 2.03
C LYS A 105 -13.35 13.06 1.52
N GLU A 106 -12.98 14.10 2.25
CA GLU A 106 -13.22 15.50 1.84
C GLU A 106 -12.35 15.88 0.65
N ALA A 107 -11.08 15.47 0.66
CA ALA A 107 -10.11 15.78 -0.37
C ALA A 107 -10.12 14.80 -1.57
N GLU A 108 -10.92 13.74 -1.53
CA GLU A 108 -11.09 12.81 -2.65
C GLU A 108 -11.77 13.50 -3.85
N ILE A 109 -11.00 13.77 -4.91
CA ILE A 109 -11.47 14.21 -6.21
C ILE A 109 -12.35 13.11 -6.78
N ARG A 110 -13.66 13.37 -6.72
CA ARG A 110 -14.66 12.53 -7.38
C ARG A 110 -14.31 12.47 -8.87
N PRO A 111 -14.22 11.28 -9.48
CA PRO A 111 -14.09 11.21 -10.93
C PRO A 111 -15.30 11.93 -11.51
N VAL A 112 -15.07 13.01 -12.25
CA VAL A 112 -16.11 13.65 -13.05
C VAL A 112 -16.72 12.52 -13.88
N ALA A 113 -17.99 12.18 -13.60
CA ALA A 113 -18.72 11.18 -14.34
C ALA A 113 -18.45 11.46 -15.82
N ARG A 114 -17.83 10.50 -16.52
CA ARG A 114 -17.39 10.68 -17.90
C ARG A 114 -18.53 11.33 -18.65
N ARG A 115 -18.36 12.61 -19.00
CA ARG A 115 -19.38 13.41 -19.67
C ARG A 115 -19.95 12.59 -20.80
N GLU A 116 -21.19 12.10 -20.62
CA GLU A 116 -21.94 11.41 -21.67
C GLU A 116 -22.05 12.29 -22.93
N SER A 117 -21.86 13.60 -22.77
CA SER A 117 -21.81 14.59 -23.84
C SER A 117 -20.59 14.51 -24.77
N ARG A 118 -19.57 13.68 -24.52
CA ARG A 118 -18.46 13.51 -25.48
C ARG A 118 -18.85 12.68 -26.71
N ILE A 119 -19.90 11.87 -26.59
CA ILE A 119 -20.34 10.97 -27.67
C ILE A 119 -21.79 11.33 -27.99
N THR A 120 -22.03 11.85 -29.19
CA THR A 120 -23.39 12.11 -29.67
C THR A 120 -24.18 10.79 -29.68
N PRO A 121 -25.49 10.84 -29.39
CA PRO A 121 -26.32 9.63 -29.30
C PRO A 121 -26.29 8.81 -30.60
N GLU A 122 -26.14 9.47 -31.75
CA GLU A 122 -26.00 8.83 -33.06
C GLU A 122 -24.70 8.02 -33.18
N LYS A 123 -23.58 8.58 -32.72
CA LYS A 123 -22.27 7.91 -32.76
C LYS A 123 -22.22 6.74 -31.78
N LYS A 124 -22.96 6.82 -30.66
CA LYS A 124 -23.17 5.71 -29.72
C LYS A 124 -23.92 4.54 -30.39
N LYS A 125 -25.04 4.82 -31.08
CA LYS A 125 -25.81 3.83 -31.84
C LYS A 125 -24.97 3.15 -32.93
N LEU A 126 -24.15 3.91 -33.66
CA LEU A 126 -23.23 3.35 -34.65
C LEU A 126 -22.20 2.38 -34.04
N MET A 127 -21.63 2.72 -32.88
CA MET A 127 -20.70 1.84 -32.18
C MET A 127 -21.37 0.56 -31.68
N ASP A 128 -22.60 0.65 -31.18
CA ASP A 128 -23.35 -0.53 -30.71
C ASP A 128 -23.71 -1.46 -31.89
N ALA A 129 -24.12 -0.89 -33.02
CA ALA A 129 -24.35 -1.66 -34.25
C ALA A 129 -23.06 -2.35 -34.77
N GLN A 130 -21.89 -1.69 -34.65
CA GLN A 130 -20.61 -2.30 -34.99
C GLN A 130 -20.19 -3.40 -34.00
N ARG A 131 -20.53 -3.27 -32.71
CA ARG A 131 -20.29 -4.31 -31.71
C ARG A 131 -21.11 -5.57 -31.99
N MET A 132 -22.37 -5.43 -32.41
CA MET A 132 -23.21 -6.57 -32.77
C MET A 132 -22.74 -7.29 -34.05
N LYS A 133 -22.06 -6.58 -34.96
CA LYS A 133 -21.49 -7.15 -36.20
C LYS A 133 -20.16 -7.87 -36.00
N ARG A 134 -19.53 -7.76 -34.82
CA ARG A 134 -18.32 -8.53 -34.50
C ARG A 134 -18.73 -9.96 -34.15
N THR A 135 -18.59 -10.87 -35.11
CA THR A 135 -18.67 -12.31 -34.83
C THR A 135 -17.55 -12.69 -33.85
N PRO A 136 -17.84 -13.48 -32.81
CA PRO A 136 -16.81 -13.97 -31.92
C PRO A 136 -15.92 -14.93 -32.72
N HIS A 137 -14.67 -14.55 -32.94
CA HIS A 137 -13.67 -15.47 -33.48
C HIS A 137 -13.32 -16.47 -32.37
N ILE A 138 -14.12 -17.53 -32.28
CA ILE A 138 -13.87 -18.67 -31.40
C ILE A 138 -12.58 -19.34 -31.90
N ARG A 139 -11.46 -19.02 -31.25
CA ARG A 139 -10.22 -19.79 -31.41
C ARG A 139 -10.49 -21.19 -30.86
N LYS A 140 -10.83 -22.14 -31.74
CA LYS A 140 -10.80 -23.57 -31.42
C LYS A 140 -9.35 -23.92 -31.06
N ARG A 141 -9.09 -24.12 -29.77
CA ARG A 141 -7.84 -24.75 -29.32
C ARG A 141 -7.85 -26.19 -29.82
N ARG A 142 -6.84 -26.54 -30.61
CA ARG A 142 -6.47 -27.93 -30.89
C ARG A 142 -5.80 -28.53 -29.67
#